data_AF-A0A919C164-F1
#
_entry.id   AF-A0A919C164-F1
#
_cell.length_a   1.000
_cell.length_b   1.000
_cell.length_c   1.000
_cell.angle_alpha   90.00
_cell.angle_beta   90.00
_cell.angle_gamma   90.00
#
_symmetry.space_group_name_H-M   'P 1'
#
loop_
_entity.id
_entity.type
_entity.pdbx_description
1 polymer ?
#
loop_
_entity_poly.entity_id
_entity_poly.type
_entity_poly.pdbx_seq_one_letter_code
_entity_poly.pdbx_strand_id
1 'polypeptide(L)'
;MNSTALMTFKSHIEGRNADVSIYRDRIEWVRGRGVSGKKLTAGLLTGGVSFLATGVRGSGAGTEMIPVKNISSVVTKRDGLMFTKIVVVASGNTIDFRVPHDAAPGIKSLLTDLVLGHVPAPGHTPPPPVQPSASSSQTGSAVEQLQQLAQLRDAGILTEEEFAAKKTEILARM
;
A
#
# COMPACT_ATOMS: atom_id res chain seq x y z
N MET A 1 -1.02 20.59 -0.26
CA MET A 1 -1.51 19.21 -0.45
C MET A 1 -0.49 18.47 -1.30
N ASN A 2 0.60 18.01 -0.70
CA ASN A 2 1.64 17.26 -1.42
C ASN A 2 1.33 15.77 -1.27
N SER A 3 0.46 15.25 -2.13
CA SER A 3 0.28 13.79 -2.23
C SER A 3 1.48 13.22 -2.99
N THR A 4 2.54 12.86 -2.27
CA THR A 4 3.66 12.12 -2.83
C THR A 4 3.22 10.69 -3.09
N ALA A 5 3.39 10.20 -4.32
CA ALA A 5 3.17 8.79 -4.64
C ALA A 5 4.20 7.94 -3.87
N LEU A 6 3.72 6.90 -3.19
CA LEU A 6 4.59 5.94 -2.49
C LEU A 6 5.34 5.06 -3.49
N MET A 7 4.67 4.71 -4.58
CA MET A 7 5.24 3.90 -5.64
C MET A 7 4.52 4.13 -6.95
N THR A 8 5.29 4.17 -8.04
CA THR A 8 4.76 4.23 -9.41
C THR A 8 5.34 3.09 -10.22
N PHE A 9 4.50 2.42 -11.01
CA PHE A 9 4.92 1.32 -11.88
C PHE A 9 4.07 1.26 -13.13
N LYS A 10 4.61 0.64 -14.19
CA LYS A 10 3.85 0.34 -15.40
C LYS A 10 3.14 -0.99 -15.25
N SER A 11 1.85 -0.97 -15.59
CA SER A 11 0.98 -2.15 -15.55
C SER A 11 0.31 -2.36 -16.90
N HIS A 12 -0.06 -3.60 -17.19
CA HIS A 12 -0.85 -3.96 -18.36
C HIS A 12 -2.26 -4.33 -17.94
N ILE A 13 -3.23 -3.45 -18.20
CA ILE A 13 -4.64 -3.60 -17.80
C ILE A 13 -5.48 -3.78 -19.07
N GLU A 14 -6.23 -4.88 -19.17
CA GLU A 14 -7.11 -5.20 -20.32
C GLU A 14 -6.42 -5.06 -21.70
N GLY A 15 -5.15 -5.44 -21.80
CA GLY A 15 -4.41 -5.33 -23.05
C GLY A 15 -3.84 -3.95 -23.35
N ARG A 16 -3.89 -2.98 -22.41
CA ARG A 16 -3.28 -1.64 -22.56
C ARG A 16 -2.31 -1.26 -21.45
N ASN A 17 -1.24 -0.57 -21.84
CA ASN A 17 -0.29 -0.02 -20.87
C ASN A 17 -0.99 1.06 -20.04
N ALA A 18 -0.80 0.97 -18.73
CA ALA A 18 -1.28 1.91 -17.75
C ALA A 18 -0.13 2.32 -16.83
N ASP A 19 -0.01 3.61 -16.59
CA ASP A 19 0.88 4.14 -15.57
C ASP A 19 0.11 4.18 -14.26
N VAL A 20 0.53 3.38 -13.28
CA VAL A 20 -0.13 3.23 -11.98
C VAL A 20 0.68 3.94 -10.92
N SER A 21 0.03 4.79 -10.11
CA SER A 21 0.61 5.46 -8.96
C SER A 21 -0.18 5.11 -7.70
N ILE A 22 0.53 4.55 -6.71
CA ILE A 22 -0.03 4.20 -5.41
C ILE A 22 0.26 5.34 -4.44
N TYR A 23 -0.81 5.87 -3.84
CA TYR A 23 -0.78 6.81 -2.74
C TYR A 23 -1.26 6.13 -1.46
N ARG A 24 -1.15 6.84 -0.35
CA ARG A 24 -1.55 6.35 0.98
C ARG A 24 -3.05 6.12 1.09
N ASP A 25 -3.83 6.96 0.45
CA ASP A 25 -5.29 6.99 0.52
C ASP A 25 -5.97 6.41 -0.71
N ARG A 26 -5.25 6.27 -1.83
CA ARG A 26 -5.80 5.88 -3.12
C ARG A 26 -4.76 5.30 -4.08
N ILE A 27 -5.24 4.56 -5.06
CA ILE A 27 -4.47 4.09 -6.21
C ILE A 27 -5.05 4.81 -7.43
N GLU A 28 -4.20 5.46 -8.21
CA GLU A 28 -4.59 6.10 -9.47
C GLU A 28 -3.89 5.40 -10.63
N TRP A 29 -4.55 5.29 -11.77
CA TRP A 29 -3.89 4.87 -13.00
C TRP A 29 -4.44 5.59 -14.21
N VAL A 30 -3.54 5.81 -15.18
CA VAL A 30 -3.89 6.42 -16.46
C VAL A 30 -3.75 5.37 -17.54
N ARG A 31 -4.85 5.02 -18.20
CA ARG A 31 -4.81 4.10 -19.35
C ARG A 31 -4.39 4.86 -20.61
N GLY A 32 -3.35 4.37 -21.27
CA GLY A 32 -2.91 4.94 -22.55
C GLY A 32 -4.01 4.90 -23.61
N ARG A 33 -4.15 5.98 -24.40
CA ARG A 33 -5.07 6.07 -25.54
C ARG A 33 -4.60 5.15 -26.67
N GLY A 34 -4.91 3.86 -26.55
CA GLY A 34 -4.62 2.87 -27.59
C GLY A 34 -5.55 3.04 -28.77
N VAL A 35 -5.12 3.76 -29.81
CA VAL A 35 -5.71 3.60 -31.15
C VAL A 35 -5.17 2.29 -31.70
N SER A 36 -6.00 1.25 -31.73
CA SER A 36 -5.61 -0.05 -32.30
C SER A 36 -5.18 0.14 -33.75
N GLY A 37 -3.92 -0.19 -34.08
CA GLY A 37 -3.39 -0.12 -35.45
C GLY A 37 -4.18 -0.96 -36.46
N LYS A 38 -4.80 -2.06 -36.01
CA LYS A 38 -5.71 -2.87 -36.85
C LYS A 38 -7.01 -2.14 -37.23
N LYS A 39 -7.45 -1.18 -36.41
CA LYS A 39 -8.68 -0.40 -36.65
C LYS A 39 -8.45 0.75 -37.63
N LEU A 40 -7.22 1.27 -37.71
CA LEU A 40 -6.83 2.28 -38.70
C LEU A 40 -6.73 1.68 -40.11
N THR A 41 -6.17 0.48 -40.27
CA THR A 41 -6.04 -0.18 -41.58
C THR A 41 -7.39 -0.53 -42.20
N ALA A 42 -8.38 -0.97 -41.41
CA ALA A 42 -9.73 -1.24 -41.91
C ALA A 42 -10.48 0.04 -42.35
N GLY A 43 -10.28 1.15 -41.64
CA GLY A 43 -10.86 2.45 -42.00
C GLY A 43 -10.28 3.07 -43.27
N LEU A 44 -8.98 2.82 -43.54
CA LEU A 44 -8.30 3.33 -44.72
C LEU A 44 -8.61 2.50 -45.99
N LEU A 45 -8.72 1.17 -45.86
CA LEU A 45 -9.00 0.28 -46.99
C LEU A 45 -10.45 0.34 -47.49
N THR A 46 -11.37 0.94 -46.74
CA THR A 46 -12.81 0.98 -47.08
C THR A 46 -13.31 2.40 -47.40
N GLY A 47 -12.42 3.30 -47.81
CA GLY A 47 -12.80 4.64 -48.27
C GLY A 47 -13.51 5.50 -47.20
N GLY A 48 -13.02 5.51 -45.96
CA GLY A 48 -13.46 6.47 -44.94
C GLY A 48 -14.81 6.22 -44.27
N VAL A 49 -15.67 5.33 -44.79
CA VAL A 49 -17.03 5.10 -44.24
C VAL A 49 -17.01 4.10 -43.06
N SER A 50 -16.01 3.23 -42.95
CA SER A 50 -15.99 2.18 -41.93
C SER A 50 -15.66 2.66 -40.51
N PHE A 51 -15.19 3.89 -40.30
CA PHE A 51 -14.92 4.41 -38.96
C PHE A 51 -16.19 4.55 -38.10
N LEU A 52 -17.33 4.85 -38.72
CA LEU A 52 -18.61 5.00 -38.03
C LEU A 52 -19.39 3.66 -37.95
N ALA A 53 -19.22 2.77 -38.92
CA ALA A 53 -19.97 1.51 -39.00
C ALA A 53 -19.48 0.40 -38.04
N THR A 54 -18.21 0.44 -37.59
CA THR A 54 -17.68 -0.62 -36.69
C THR A 54 -17.92 -0.38 -35.19
N GLY A 55 -18.76 0.58 -34.80
CA GLY A 55 -19.18 0.74 -33.40
C GLY A 55 -18.01 0.89 -32.43
N VAL A 56 -16.93 1.54 -32.87
CA VAL A 56 -15.70 1.74 -32.09
C VAL A 56 -15.93 2.79 -31.02
N ARG A 57 -16.68 2.42 -29.99
CA ARG A 57 -16.70 3.12 -28.71
C ARG A 57 -15.27 3.05 -28.18
N GLY A 58 -14.55 4.16 -28.27
CA GLY A 58 -13.22 4.29 -27.69
C GLY A 58 -13.33 4.00 -26.20
N SER A 59 -13.01 2.77 -25.79
CA SER A 59 -12.98 2.42 -24.38
C SER A 59 -11.89 3.28 -23.73
N GLY A 60 -12.28 4.01 -22.68
CA GLY A 60 -11.74 5.31 -22.32
C GLY A 60 -10.23 5.38 -22.12
N ALA A 61 -9.62 6.38 -22.76
CA ALA A 61 -8.45 7.03 -22.17
C ALA A 61 -8.99 7.82 -20.97
N GLY A 62 -8.88 7.26 -19.79
CA GLY A 62 -9.40 7.84 -18.55
C GLY A 62 -8.40 7.62 -17.43
N THR A 63 -8.24 8.66 -16.62
CA THR A 63 -7.64 8.55 -15.29
C THR A 63 -8.68 7.92 -14.39
N GLU A 64 -8.35 6.78 -13.79
CA GLU A 64 -9.23 6.03 -12.92
C GLU A 64 -8.57 5.89 -11.55
N MET A 65 -9.39 5.87 -10.50
CA MET A 65 -8.91 5.93 -9.11
C MET A 65 -9.74 5.01 -8.22
N ILE A 66 -9.05 4.25 -7.35
CA ILE A 66 -9.66 3.47 -6.26
C ILE A 66 -9.14 3.99 -4.92
N PRO A 67 -10.01 4.44 -4.00
CA PRO A 67 -9.61 4.73 -2.63
C PRO A 67 -9.16 3.45 -1.92
N VAL A 68 -8.04 3.49 -1.19
CA VAL A 68 -7.50 2.35 -0.43
C VAL A 68 -8.54 1.81 0.56
N LYS A 69 -9.31 2.70 1.20
CA LYS A 69 -10.40 2.32 2.12
C LYS A 69 -11.50 1.46 1.51
N ASN A 70 -11.65 1.47 0.18
CA ASN A 70 -12.64 0.68 -0.54
C ASN A 70 -12.04 -0.65 -1.04
N ILE A 71 -10.74 -0.90 -0.86
CA ILE A 71 -10.10 -2.16 -1.24
C ILE A 71 -10.40 -3.18 -0.14
N SER A 72 -11.01 -4.29 -0.53
CA SER A 72 -11.33 -5.38 0.38
C SER A 72 -10.24 -6.44 0.43
N SER A 73 -9.56 -6.69 -0.70
CA SER A 73 -8.51 -7.71 -0.77
C SER A 73 -7.55 -7.49 -1.95
N VAL A 74 -6.34 -8.01 -1.80
CA VAL A 74 -5.27 -7.97 -2.81
C VAL A 74 -4.72 -9.38 -2.97
N VAL A 75 -4.84 -9.93 -4.18
CA VAL A 75 -4.44 -11.31 -4.50
C VAL A 75 -3.41 -11.30 -5.62
N THR A 76 -2.40 -12.16 -5.53
CA THR A 76 -1.42 -12.35 -6.60
C THR A 76 -1.65 -13.67 -7.31
N LYS A 77 -1.80 -13.63 -8.63
CA LYS A 77 -1.92 -14.80 -9.50
C LYS A 77 -0.77 -14.83 -10.50
N ARG A 78 -0.11 -15.98 -10.62
CA ARG A 78 0.96 -16.18 -11.61
C ARG A 78 0.38 -16.06 -13.02
N ASP A 79 0.98 -15.24 -13.87
CA ASP A 79 0.50 -14.93 -15.22
C ASP A 79 1.61 -15.17 -16.26
N GLY A 80 1.91 -16.46 -16.48
CA GLY A 80 3.03 -16.90 -17.30
C GLY A 80 4.35 -16.94 -16.53
N LEU A 81 5.46 -16.92 -17.27
CA LEU A 81 6.82 -17.04 -16.73
C LEU A 81 7.40 -15.72 -16.22
N MET A 82 7.08 -14.60 -16.87
CA MET A 82 7.68 -13.29 -16.59
C MET A 82 6.77 -12.34 -15.80
N PHE A 83 5.46 -12.61 -15.78
CA PHE A 83 4.47 -11.67 -15.24
C PHE A 83 3.63 -12.29 -14.13
N THR A 84 3.19 -11.43 -13.23
CA THR A 84 2.25 -11.74 -12.16
C THR A 84 1.10 -10.75 -12.25
N LYS A 85 -0.13 -11.24 -12.14
CA LYS A 85 -1.33 -10.41 -12.00
C LYS A 85 -1.58 -10.14 -10.52
N ILE A 86 -1.67 -8.87 -10.18
CA ILE A 86 -2.14 -8.39 -8.88
C ILE A 86 -3.61 -8.01 -9.05
N VAL A 87 -4.48 -8.84 -8.50
CA VAL A 87 -5.93 -8.68 -8.52
C VAL A 87 -6.31 -7.86 -7.29
N VAL A 88 -6.75 -6.63 -7.50
CA VAL A 88 -7.24 -5.73 -6.45
C VAL A 88 -8.75 -5.76 -6.49
N VAL A 89 -9.36 -6.27 -5.42
CA VAL A 89 -10.82 -6.32 -5.25
C VAL A 89 -11.24 -5.12 -4.42
N ALA A 90 -12.12 -4.30 -4.98
CA ALA A 90 -12.68 -3.13 -4.32
C ALA A 90 -14.21 -3.18 -4.28
N SER A 91 -14.81 -2.33 -3.44
CA SER A 91 -16.26 -2.16 -3.30
C SER A 91 -16.87 -1.62 -4.61
N GLY A 92 -17.14 -2.53 -5.56
CA GLY A 92 -17.80 -2.25 -6.84
C GLY A 92 -17.04 -2.69 -8.09
N ASN A 93 -15.76 -3.05 -8.01
CA ASN A 93 -14.98 -3.52 -9.17
C ASN A 93 -13.74 -4.34 -8.75
N THR A 94 -13.27 -5.20 -9.66
CA THR A 94 -12.00 -5.94 -9.53
C THR A 94 -11.07 -5.53 -10.65
N ILE A 95 -9.84 -5.13 -10.30
CA ILE A 95 -8.85 -4.61 -11.25
C ILE A 95 -7.62 -5.50 -11.22
N ASP A 96 -7.22 -5.96 -12.41
CA ASP A 96 -6.05 -6.81 -12.60
C ASP A 96 -4.86 -5.98 -13.09
N PHE A 97 -3.87 -5.77 -12.23
CA PHE A 97 -2.61 -5.15 -12.59
C PHE A 97 -1.58 -6.21 -12.95
N ARG A 98 -1.22 -6.30 -14.24
CA ARG A 98 -0.15 -7.19 -14.68
C ARG A 98 1.20 -6.49 -14.55
N VAL A 99 2.09 -7.07 -13.76
CA VAL A 99 3.42 -6.53 -13.43
C VAL A 99 4.49 -7.59 -13.65
N PRO A 100 5.78 -7.21 -13.81
CA PRO A 100 6.87 -8.18 -13.82
C PRO A 100 6.94 -8.92 -12.49
N HIS A 101 7.34 -10.19 -12.54
CA HIS A 101 7.36 -11.07 -11.35
C HIS A 101 8.22 -10.51 -10.21
N ASP A 102 9.33 -9.86 -10.55
CA ASP A 102 10.27 -9.24 -9.60
C ASP A 102 9.64 -8.11 -8.77
N ALA A 103 8.77 -7.29 -9.38
CA ALA A 103 8.11 -6.18 -8.70
C ALA A 103 6.86 -6.60 -7.91
N ALA A 104 6.27 -7.76 -8.24
CA ALA A 104 5.03 -8.25 -7.64
C ALA A 104 5.05 -8.38 -6.10
N PRO A 105 6.08 -8.94 -5.44
CA PRO A 105 6.09 -9.06 -3.99
C PRO A 105 6.09 -7.70 -3.28
N GLY A 106 6.88 -6.74 -3.78
CA GLY A 106 6.92 -5.38 -3.22
C GLY A 106 5.58 -4.65 -3.35
N ILE A 107 4.94 -4.74 -4.52
CA ILE A 107 3.62 -4.14 -4.75
C ILE A 107 2.54 -4.80 -3.89
N LYS A 108 2.55 -6.13 -3.77
CA LYS A 108 1.61 -6.85 -2.91
C LYS A 108 1.77 -6.40 -1.46
N SER A 109 2.98 -6.43 -0.91
CA SER A 109 3.25 -6.06 0.48
C SER A 109 2.76 -4.64 0.77
N LEU A 110 3.12 -3.69 -0.09
CA LEU A 110 2.73 -2.30 0.07
C LEU A 110 1.21 -2.12 0.02
N LEU A 111 0.52 -2.77 -0.91
CA LEU A 111 -0.94 -2.70 -0.99
C LEU A 111 -1.61 -3.35 0.23
N THR A 112 -1.11 -4.49 0.71
CA THR A 112 -1.61 -5.14 1.91
C THR A 112 -1.40 -4.27 3.16
N ASP A 113 -0.22 -3.67 3.30
CA ASP A 113 0.07 -2.75 4.41
C ASP A 113 -0.82 -1.50 4.36
N LEU A 114 -1.14 -0.99 3.16
CA LEU A 114 -2.07 0.13 2.98
C LEU A 114 -3.49 -0.24 3.38
N VAL A 115 -3.98 -1.42 2.97
CA VAL A 115 -5.31 -1.92 3.34
C VAL A 115 -5.44 -2.14 4.84
N LEU A 116 -4.39 -2.66 5.47
CA LEU A 116 -4.34 -2.90 6.92
C LEU A 116 -4.01 -1.63 7.73
N GLY A 117 -3.64 -0.53 7.06
CA GLY A 117 -3.26 0.73 7.73
C GLY A 117 -1.88 0.71 8.39
N HIS A 118 -1.02 -0.25 8.06
CA HIS A 118 0.33 -0.39 8.61
C HIS A 118 1.37 0.54 7.97
N VAL A 119 1.02 1.29 6.92
CA VAL A 119 1.97 2.23 6.31
C VAL A 119 2.18 3.44 7.22
N PRO A 120 3.39 3.60 7.82
CA PRO A 120 3.68 4.77 8.64
C PRO A 120 3.60 6.00 7.74
N ALA A 121 2.92 7.03 8.23
CA ALA A 121 2.86 8.27 7.49
C ALA A 121 4.26 8.88 7.36
N PRO A 122 4.67 9.36 6.17
CA PRO A 122 5.71 10.38 6.11
C PRO A 122 5.14 11.61 6.82
N GLY A 123 5.52 11.82 8.07
CA GLY A 123 5.12 12.97 8.89
C GLY A 123 4.05 12.73 9.96
N HIS A 124 3.65 11.48 10.25
CA HIS A 124 3.09 11.21 11.58
C HIS A 124 4.22 10.66 12.45
N THR A 125 4.91 11.57 13.11
CA THR A 125 5.00 11.43 14.56
C THR A 125 3.58 11.08 15.01
N PRO A 126 3.33 9.94 15.67
CA PRO A 126 2.02 9.72 16.28
C PRO A 126 1.68 11.00 17.06
N PRO A 127 0.43 11.52 17.03
CA PRO A 127 0.05 12.48 18.04
C PRO A 127 0.47 11.81 19.35
N PRO A 128 1.35 12.44 20.15
CA PRO A 128 1.70 11.84 21.41
C PRO A 128 0.36 11.52 22.09
N PRO A 129 0.21 10.33 22.71
CA PRO A 129 -0.85 10.22 23.72
C PRO A 129 -0.76 11.49 24.54
N VAL A 130 -1.87 12.18 24.81
CA VAL A 130 -1.89 13.42 25.59
C VAL A 130 -1.08 13.22 26.86
N GLN A 131 0.21 13.49 26.76
CA GLN A 131 1.19 13.29 27.78
C GLN A 131 1.36 14.72 28.26
N PRO A 132 0.95 15.01 29.52
CA PRO A 132 1.12 16.33 30.07
C PRO A 132 2.58 16.73 29.84
N SER A 133 2.75 17.89 29.20
CA SER A 133 4.06 18.47 28.87
C SER A 133 4.97 18.37 30.08
N ALA A 134 6.01 17.56 29.99
CA ALA A 134 7.07 17.52 30.97
C ALA A 134 8.40 17.42 30.25
N SER A 135 8.95 18.59 29.94
CA SER A 135 10.38 18.78 29.93
C SER A 135 10.97 18.20 31.23
N SER A 136 12.12 17.53 31.12
CA SER A 136 12.99 17.03 32.21
C SER A 136 12.38 16.02 33.20
N SER A 137 12.79 14.75 33.14
CA SER A 137 12.72 13.81 34.29
C SER A 137 13.56 12.55 34.06
N GLN A 138 14.90 12.66 34.15
CA GLN A 138 15.78 11.48 34.29
C GLN A 138 15.60 10.73 35.62
N THR A 139 14.71 11.20 36.49
CA THR A 139 14.31 10.55 37.75
C THR A 139 12.98 9.79 37.61
N GLY A 140 12.17 10.07 36.58
CA GLY A 140 10.93 9.34 36.28
C GLY A 140 11.18 7.96 35.65
N SER A 141 12.35 7.78 35.02
CA SER A 141 12.68 6.55 34.31
C SER A 141 12.85 5.34 35.23
N ALA A 142 13.40 5.50 36.44
CA ALA A 142 13.66 4.36 37.33
C ALA A 142 12.35 3.73 37.84
N VAL A 143 11.35 4.54 38.17
CA VAL A 143 10.02 4.04 38.60
C VAL A 143 9.25 3.42 37.41
N GLU A 144 9.35 4.02 36.21
CA GLU A 144 8.77 3.44 34.99
C GLU A 144 9.44 2.11 34.60
N GLN A 145 10.76 1.99 34.76
CA GLN A 145 11.50 0.75 34.53
C GLN A 145 11.10 -0.36 35.52
N LEU A 146 10.85 -0.01 36.79
CA LEU A 146 10.30 -0.96 37.77
C LEU A 146 8.91 -1.45 37.37
N GLN A 147 8.07 -0.59 36.77
CA GLN A 147 6.73 -0.95 36.32
C GLN A 147 6.76 -1.86 35.08
N GLN A 148 7.66 -1.60 34.13
CA GLN A 148 7.87 -2.47 32.95
C GLN A 148 8.36 -3.87 33.36
N LEU A 149 9.29 -3.95 34.32
CA LEU A 149 9.78 -5.23 34.85
C LEU A 149 8.66 -6.03 35.53
N ALA A 150 7.74 -5.37 36.24
CA ALA A 150 6.61 -6.04 36.88
C ALA A 150 5.65 -6.64 35.84
N GLN A 151 5.42 -5.94 34.73
CA GLN A 151 4.55 -6.40 33.65
C GLN A 151 5.15 -7.57 32.86
N LEU A 152 6.47 -7.59 32.69
CA LEU A 152 7.19 -8.72 32.09
C LEU A 152 7.20 -9.97 32.99
N ARG A 153 7.24 -9.80 34.32
CA ARG A 153 7.07 -10.89 35.29
C ARG A 153 5.65 -11.45 35.26
N ASP A 154 4.64 -10.58 35.22
CA ASP A 154 3.22 -10.97 35.17
C ASP A 154 2.89 -11.74 33.87
N ALA A 155 3.53 -11.35 32.76
CA ALA A 155 3.47 -12.07 31.49
C ALA A 155 4.25 -13.40 31.49
N GLY A 156 4.93 -13.75 32.59
CA GLY A 156 5.75 -14.97 32.70
C GLY A 156 7.01 -14.97 31.82
N ILE A 157 7.42 -13.80 31.30
CA ILE A 157 8.59 -13.64 30.43
C ILE A 157 9.88 -13.57 31.27
N LEU A 158 9.78 -13.04 32.50
CA LEU A 158 10.88 -13.00 33.47
C LEU A 158 10.57 -13.91 34.66
N THR A 159 11.59 -14.63 35.11
CA THR A 159 11.53 -15.39 36.36
C THR A 159 11.64 -14.46 37.57
N GLU A 160 11.13 -14.88 38.73
CA GLU A 160 11.14 -14.07 39.96
C GLU A 160 12.57 -13.66 40.37
N GLU A 161 13.55 -14.54 40.12
CA GLU A 161 14.97 -14.32 40.42
C GLU A 161 15.57 -13.19 39.55
N GLU A 162 15.27 -13.18 38.25
CA GLU A 162 15.73 -12.15 37.30
C GLU A 162 15.08 -10.79 37.57
N PHE A 163 13.79 -10.80 37.95
CA PHE A 163 13.07 -9.61 38.35
C PHE A 163 13.68 -8.98 39.61
N ALA A 164 13.97 -9.77 40.64
CA ALA A 164 14.55 -9.29 41.89
C ALA A 164 15.94 -8.66 41.68
N ALA A 165 16.79 -9.29 40.86
CA ALA A 165 18.10 -8.76 40.51
C ALA A 165 18.01 -7.39 39.81
N LYS A 166 17.13 -7.26 38.80
CA LYS A 166 16.96 -6.02 38.03
C LYS A 166 16.29 -4.90 38.82
N LYS A 167 15.34 -5.24 39.69
CA LYS A 167 14.73 -4.28 40.63
C LYS A 167 15.77 -3.67 41.56
N THR A 168 16.66 -4.50 42.11
CA THR A 168 17.69 -4.06 43.05
C THR A 168 18.74 -3.18 42.37
N GLU A 169 19.14 -3.53 41.14
CA GLU A 169 20.04 -2.71 40.31
C GLU A 169 19.47 -1.32 40.03
N ILE A 170 18.18 -1.23 39.72
CA ILE A 170 17.51 0.05 39.45
C ILE A 170 17.37 0.86 40.74
N LEU A 171 16.99 0.24 41.85
CA LEU A 171 16.92 0.91 43.16
C LEU A 171 18.29 1.39 43.67
N ALA A 172 19.36 0.65 43.39
CA ALA A 172 20.73 1.06 43.73
C ALA A 172 21.26 2.21 42.87
N ARG A 173 20.63 2.44 41.70
CA ARG A 173 20.97 3.52 40.76
C ARG A 173 20.15 4.79 41.01
N MET A 174 19.13 4.73 41.87
CA MET A 174 18.37 5.89 42.35
C MET A 174 19.11 6.58 43.50
#